data_AF-A0A969RD03-F1
#
_entry.id   AF-A0A969RD03-F1
#
_cell.length_a   1.000
_cell.length_b   1.000
_cell.length_c   1.000
_cell.angle_alpha   90.00
_cell.angle_beta   90.00
_cell.angle_gamma   90.00
#
_symmetry.space_group_name_H-M   'P 1'
#
loop_
_entity.id
_entity.type
_entity.pdbx_description
1 polymer ?
#
loop_
_entity_poly.entity_id
_entity_poly.type
_entity_poly.pdbx_seq_one_letter_code
_entity_poly.pdbx_strand_id
1 'polypeptide(L)'
;MRTLDLRQQPMTLEELLQVASQESVLILAKDGSEFVLETANAFEREVAKLGQSEKFLAFLAERSQESGGTSLEAIERRLMQTE
;
A
#
# COMPACT_ATOMS: atom_id res chain seq x y z
N MET A 1 -0.03 -4.31 10.52
CA MET A 1 1.40 -4.48 10.20
C MET A 1 2.13 -4.68 11.50
N ARG A 2 2.83 -5.81 11.62
CA ARG A 2 3.50 -6.24 12.84
C ARG A 2 5.00 -6.31 12.63
N THR A 3 5.79 -5.91 13.62
CA THR A 3 7.25 -6.00 13.57
C THR A 3 7.74 -7.26 14.28
N LEU A 4 8.65 -8.00 13.65
CA LEU A 4 9.32 -9.19 14.21
C LEU A 4 10.83 -8.98 14.19
N ASP A 5 11.46 -9.13 15.35
CA ASP A 5 12.92 -9.01 15.50
C ASP A 5 13.57 -10.38 15.64
N LEU A 6 14.22 -10.84 14.56
CA LEU A 6 14.89 -12.15 14.51
C LEU A 6 16.16 -12.22 15.36
N ARG A 7 16.62 -11.09 15.93
CA ARG A 7 17.69 -11.04 16.93
C ARG A 7 17.19 -11.45 18.30
N GLN A 8 15.92 -11.19 18.61
CA GLN A 8 15.29 -11.51 19.89
C GLN A 8 14.54 -12.84 19.84
N GLN A 9 13.86 -13.12 18.73
CA GLN A 9 13.06 -14.32 18.56
C GLN A 9 13.42 -15.01 17.23
N PRO A 10 14.25 -16.07 17.26
CA PRO A 10 14.47 -16.88 16.08
C PRO A 10 13.16 -17.55 15.65
N MET A 11 12.83 -17.44 14.38
CA MET A 11 11.65 -18.06 13.75
C MET A 11 12.07 -18.83 12.50
N THR A 12 11.32 -19.87 12.17
CA THR A 12 11.44 -20.54 10.87
C THR A 12 10.74 -19.77 9.76
N LEU A 13 11.02 -20.12 8.51
CA LEU A 13 10.32 -19.54 7.37
C LEU A 13 8.81 -19.83 7.42
N GLU A 14 8.43 -21.05 7.82
CA GLU A 14 7.02 -21.46 7.95
C GLU A 14 6.27 -20.61 8.98
N GLU A 15 6.90 -20.32 10.12
CA GLU A 15 6.32 -19.44 11.15
C GLU A 15 6.13 -18.01 10.63
N LEU A 16 7.13 -17.49 9.90
CA LEU A 16 7.04 -16.16 9.28
C LEU A 16 5.90 -16.08 8.25
N LEU A 17 5.77 -17.10 7.39
CA LEU A 17 4.68 -17.19 6.40
C LEU A 17 3.31 -17.30 7.07
N GLN A 18 3.21 -18.03 8.17
CA GLN A 18 1.97 -18.15 8.93
C GLN A 18 1.52 -16.79 9.48
N VAL A 19 2.44 -15.99 10.03
CA VAL A 19 2.12 -14.63 10.50
C VAL A 19 1.74 -13.73 9.31
N ALA A 20 2.52 -13.78 8.24
CA ALA A 20 2.29 -12.98 7.03
C ALA A 20 0.96 -13.28 6.31
N SER A 21 0.38 -14.47 6.54
CA SER A 21 -0.93 -14.83 6.00
C SER A 21 -2.08 -14.00 6.58
N GLN A 22 -1.90 -13.44 7.79
CA GLN A 22 -2.93 -12.68 8.48
C GLN A 22 -2.73 -11.17 8.33
N GLU A 23 -1.48 -10.71 8.33
CA GLU A 23 -1.13 -9.30 8.16
C GLU A 23 0.28 -9.13 7.60
N SER A 24 0.59 -7.99 6.99
CA SER A 24 1.97 -7.67 6.56
C SER A 24 2.92 -7.58 7.75
N VAL A 25 4.14 -8.08 7.57
CA VAL A 25 5.15 -8.20 8.62
C VAL A 25 6.41 -7.42 8.25
N LEU A 26 6.90 -6.58 9.17
CA LEU A 26 8.24 -5.98 9.08
C LEU A 26 9.22 -6.89 9.85
N ILE A 27 10.21 -7.43 9.16
CA ILE A 27 11.21 -8.34 9.70
C ILE A 27 12.52 -7.57 9.88
N LEU A 28 13.04 -7.56 11.11
CA LEU A 28 14.38 -7.09 11.40
C LEU A 28 15.32 -8.30 11.51
N ALA A 29 16.19 -8.44 10.51
CA ALA A 29 17.11 -9.55 10.41
C ALA A 29 18.29 -9.42 11.38
N LYS A 30 19.06 -10.50 11.52
CA LYS A 30 20.16 -10.57 12.50
C LYS A 30 21.29 -9.60 12.20
N ASP A 31 21.50 -9.27 10.94
CA ASP A 31 22.47 -8.29 10.45
C ASP A 31 21.95 -6.84 10.54
N GLY A 32 20.73 -6.63 11.02
CA GLY A 32 20.09 -5.33 11.11
C GLY A 32 19.41 -4.87 9.82
N SER A 33 19.39 -5.70 8.77
CA SER A 33 18.60 -5.40 7.57
C SER A 33 17.11 -5.55 7.84
N GLU A 34 16.31 -4.75 7.13
CA GLU A 34 14.85 -4.71 7.25
C GLU A 34 14.20 -5.26 5.99
N PHE A 35 13.21 -6.14 6.17
CA PHE A 35 12.41 -6.72 5.10
C PHE A 35 10.93 -6.59 5.39
N VAL A 36 10.12 -6.47 4.33
CA VAL A 36 8.67 -6.61 4.45
C VAL A 36 8.27 -7.95 3.84
N LEU A 37 7.48 -8.72 4.58
CA LEU A 37 6.85 -9.95 4.12
C LEU A 37 5.33 -9.76 4.11
N GLU A 38 4.74 -9.93 2.94
CA GLU A 38 3.31 -9.88 2.74
C GLU A 38 2.90 -10.89 1.67
N THR A 39 1.62 -11.27 1.65
CA THR A 39 1.12 -12.13 0.59
C THR A 39 1.23 -11.39 -0.75
N ALA A 40 1.55 -12.11 -1.84
CA ALA A 40 1.72 -11.50 -3.17
C ALA A 40 0.52 -10.67 -3.66
N ASN A 41 -0.69 -10.97 -3.18
CA ASN A 41 -1.94 -10.27 -3.50
C ASN A 41 -2.42 -9.32 -2.38
N ALA A 42 -1.53 -8.90 -1.48
CA ALA A 42 -1.88 -8.03 -0.36
C ALA A 42 -2.42 -6.68 -0.86
N PHE A 43 -1.77 -6.10 -1.87
CA PHE A 43 -2.15 -4.84 -2.48
C PHE A 43 -3.54 -4.91 -3.11
N GLU A 44 -3.84 -5.92 -3.91
CA GLU A 44 -5.14 -6.08 -4.57
C GLU A 44 -6.27 -6.24 -3.54
N ARG A 45 -6.02 -6.95 -2.44
CA ARG A 45 -7.00 -7.06 -1.35
C ARG A 45 -7.20 -5.74 -0.62
N GLU A 46 -6.14 -4.97 -0.40
CA GLU A 46 -6.24 -3.66 0.23
C GLU A 46 -7.02 -2.69 -0.65
N VAL A 47 -6.74 -2.64 -1.96
CA VAL A 47 -7.50 -1.87 -2.94
C VAL A 47 -8.97 -2.27 -2.94
N ALA A 48 -9.27 -3.58 -2.96
CA ALA A 48 -10.65 -4.06 -2.93
C ALA A 48 -11.38 -3.66 -1.64
N LYS A 49 -10.72 -3.78 -0.47
CA LYS A 49 -11.29 -3.36 0.82
C LYS A 49 -11.51 -1.85 0.88
N LEU A 50 -10.55 -1.07 0.40
CA LEU A 50 -10.60 0.38 0.42
C LEU A 50 -11.68 0.92 -0.52
N GLY A 51 -11.86 0.29 -1.69
CA GLY A 51 -12.96 0.57 -2.62
C GLY A 51 -14.35 0.23 -2.08
N GLN A 52 -14.46 -0.58 -1.03
CA GLN A 52 -15.72 -0.88 -0.33
C GLN A 52 -15.97 0.03 0.88
N SER A 53 -15.00 0.88 1.25
CA SER A 53 -15.12 1.76 2.42
C SER A 53 -15.93 3.01 2.07
N GLU A 54 -17.18 3.08 2.53
CA GLU A 54 -18.06 4.23 2.31
C GLU A 54 -17.45 5.54 2.77
N LYS A 55 -16.80 5.53 3.94
CA LYS A 55 -16.11 6.71 4.49
C LYS A 55 -14.99 7.19 3.58
N PHE A 56 -14.21 6.26 3.03
CA PHE A 56 -13.11 6.61 2.13
C PHE A 56 -13.62 7.12 0.78
N LEU A 57 -14.64 6.48 0.21
CA LEU A 57 -15.28 6.95 -1.02
C LEU A 57 -15.91 8.34 -0.85
N ALA A 58 -16.59 8.60 0.27
CA ALA A 58 -17.14 9.92 0.57
C ALA A 58 -16.05 11.00 0.66
N PHE A 59 -14.92 10.68 1.29
CA PHE A 59 -13.76 11.57 1.33
C PHE A 59 -13.19 11.85 -0.07
N LEU A 60 -13.05 10.83 -0.93
CA LEU A 60 -12.60 11.01 -2.31
C LEU A 60 -13.57 11.85 -3.13
N ALA A 61 -14.88 11.66 -2.95
CA ALA A 61 -15.90 12.46 -3.60
C ALA A 61 -15.79 13.94 -3.20
N GLU A 62 -15.58 14.23 -1.92
CA GLU A 62 -15.35 15.60 -1.43
C GLU A 62 -14.09 16.23 -2.06
N ARG A 63 -12.96 15.51 -2.06
CA ARG A 63 -11.71 15.97 -2.67
C ARG A 63 -11.84 16.21 -4.17
N SER A 64 -12.65 15.42 -4.86
CA SER A 64 -12.88 15.58 -6.31
C SER A 64 -13.53 16.93 -6.67
N GLN A 65 -14.16 17.60 -5.71
CA GLN A 65 -14.82 18.89 -5.91
C GLN A 65 -13.91 20.08 -5.57
N GLU A 66 -12.65 19.85 -5.18
CA GLU A 66 -11.73 20.94 -4.90
C GLU A 66 -11.41 21.78 -6.14
N SER A 67 -11.39 23.09 -5.95
CA SER A 67 -11.00 24.05 -6.98
C SER A 67 -9.50 23.93 -7.30
N GLY A 68 -9.13 24.15 -8.57
CA GLY A 68 -7.72 24.13 -9.01
C GLY A 68 -7.35 22.91 -9.85
N GLY A 69 -8.29 21.97 -10.07
CA GLY A 69 -8.12 20.90 -11.05
C GLY A 69 -8.02 21.44 -12.49
N THR A 70 -7.23 20.76 -13.32
CA THR A 70 -7.22 20.95 -14.78
C THR A 70 -7.80 19.71 -15.44
N SER A 71 -8.57 19.89 -16.51
CA SER A 71 -9.09 18.74 -17.25
C SER A 71 -7.95 18.02 -17.99
N LEU A 72 -8.15 16.73 -18.27
CA LEU A 72 -7.19 15.95 -19.06
C LEU A 72 -7.05 16.54 -20.47
N GLU A 73 -8.14 16.99 -21.07
CA GLU A 73 -8.15 17.62 -22.40
C GLU A 73 -7.37 18.96 -22.43
N ALA A 74 -7.33 19.67 -21.29
CA ALA A 74 -6.51 20.87 -21.16
C ALA A 74 -5.02 20.54 -21.03
N ILE A 75 -4.68 19.44 -20.34
CA ILE A 75 -3.31 18.89 -20.28
C ILE A 75 -2.86 18.42 -21.67
N GLU A 76 -3.67 17.62 -22.35
CA GLU A 76 -3.38 17.09 -23.70
C GLU A 76 -3.11 18.22 -24.69
N ARG A 77 -3.96 19.25 -24.70
CA ARG A 77 -3.75 20.44 -25.54
C ARG A 77 -2.45 21.16 -25.23
N ARG A 78 -2.05 21.25 -23.96
CA ARG A 78 -0.79 21.90 -23.55
C ARG A 78 0.43 21.09 -24.01
N LEU A 79 0.36 19.76 -23.91
CA LEU A 79 1.44 18.86 -24.37
C LEU A 79 1.62 18.93 -25.89
N MET A 80 0.53 18.94 -26.66
CA MET A 80 0.58 19.07 -28.13
C MET A 80 1.06 20.44 -28.63
N GLN A 81 1.04 21.48 -27.78
CA GLN A 81 1.55 22.82 -28.12
C GLN A 81 3.04 23.01 -27.81
N THR A 82 3.68 22.02 -27.18
CA THR A 82 5.09 22.10 -26.76
C THR A 82 6.03 21.34 -27.74
N GLU A 83 5.49 20.76 -28.81
CA GLU A 83 6.22 20.22 -29.98
C GLU A 83 6.24 21.23 -31.14
#